data_AF-A0AA35WF10-F1
#
_entry.id   AF-A0AA35WF10-F1
#
_cell.length_a   1.000
_cell.length_b   1.000
_cell.length_c   1.000
_cell.angle_alpha   90.00
_cell.angle_beta   90.00
_cell.angle_gamma   90.00
#
_symmetry.space_group_name_H-M   'P 1'
#
loop_
_entity.id
_entity.type
_entity.pdbx_description
1 polymer ?
#
loop_
_entity_poly.entity_id
_entity_poly.type
_entity_poly.pdbx_seq_one_letter_code
_entity_poly.pdbx_strand_id
1 'polypeptide(L)'
;MELTKRVTLAFHWALRHQSRVRGIDCMEAIVRPLAWDEWPERSRALFQSMRSPAGEDIILEKNVFVERILPASVMRGLGEADMEVYRRPYPEVGESRRPTLTRPRQIPLDGEPADAVAIVDDYAGWLSVSDVP
;
A
#
# COMPACT_ATOMS: atom_id res chain seq x y z
N MET A 1 17.48 10.15 1.74
CA MET A 1 16.99 8.77 1.49
C MET A 1 15.48 8.85 1.42
N GLU A 2 14.94 9.18 0.25
CA GLU A 2 13.52 9.49 0.04
C GLU A 2 12.61 8.33 0.46
N LEU A 3 11.72 8.61 1.41
CA LEU A 3 10.66 7.72 1.88
C LEU A 3 9.55 7.52 0.83
N THR A 4 9.65 8.17 -0.34
CA THR A 4 8.64 8.26 -1.41
C THR A 4 8.62 7.05 -2.37
N LYS A 5 9.54 6.07 -2.26
CA LYS A 5 9.70 5.01 -3.29
C LYS A 5 9.17 3.62 -2.87
N ARG A 6 7.97 3.52 -2.30
CA ARG A 6 7.47 2.24 -1.73
C ARG A 6 6.12 1.75 -2.25
N VAL A 7 5.75 2.06 -3.48
CA VAL A 7 4.72 1.29 -4.19
C VAL A 7 5.40 0.16 -4.96
N THR A 8 4.95 -1.07 -4.71
CA THR A 8 5.38 -2.33 -5.35
C THR A 8 6.89 -2.46 -5.59
N LEU A 9 7.61 -2.48 -4.46
CA LEU A 9 9.05 -2.68 -4.38
C LEU A 9 9.55 -3.87 -5.23
N ALA A 10 8.81 -4.97 -5.26
CA ALA A 10 9.18 -6.18 -5.99
C ALA A 10 9.18 -5.96 -7.51
N PHE A 11 8.09 -5.46 -8.09
CA PHE A 11 8.00 -5.20 -9.53
C PHE A 11 8.99 -4.13 -9.98
N HIS A 12 9.11 -3.03 -9.23
CA HIS A 12 10.07 -1.98 -9.55
C HIS A 12 11.54 -2.46 -9.45
N TRP A 13 11.84 -3.39 -8.54
CA TRP A 13 13.16 -4.02 -8.48
C TRP A 13 13.37 -5.00 -9.65
N ALA A 14 12.36 -5.82 -9.96
CA ALA A 14 12.40 -6.82 -11.02
C ALA A 14 12.64 -6.18 -12.39
N LEU A 15 11.91 -5.11 -12.70
CA LEU A 15 12.10 -4.30 -13.91
C LEU A 15 13.56 -3.86 -14.10
N ARG A 16 14.23 -3.48 -13.00
CA ARG A 16 15.62 -2.99 -13.01
C ARG A 16 16.68 -4.10 -12.98
N HIS A 17 16.27 -5.34 -12.75
CA HIS A 17 17.16 -6.49 -12.58
C HIS A 17 16.61 -7.74 -13.27
N GLN A 18 16.08 -7.59 -14.48
CA GLN A 18 15.32 -8.63 -15.18
C GLN A 18 16.08 -9.96 -15.30
N SER A 19 17.39 -9.91 -15.58
CA SER A 19 18.26 -11.09 -15.67
C SER A 19 18.44 -11.85 -14.34
N ARG A 20 18.01 -11.26 -13.22
CA ARG A 20 18.07 -11.85 -11.87
C ARG A 20 16.71 -12.37 -11.40
N VAL A 21 15.68 -12.29 -12.24
CA VAL A 21 14.32 -12.74 -11.93
C VAL A 21 14.02 -14.00 -12.73
N ARG A 22 13.67 -15.08 -12.02
CA ARG A 22 13.27 -16.35 -12.67
C ARG A 22 11.75 -16.53 -12.76
N GLY A 23 11.00 -15.74 -12.01
CA GLY A 23 9.55 -15.75 -11.97
C GLY A 23 9.03 -14.81 -10.88
N ILE A 24 7.78 -14.39 -10.96
CA ILE A 24 7.13 -13.50 -10.01
C ILE A 24 5.75 -14.05 -9.63
N ASP A 25 5.60 -14.46 -8.37
CA ASP A 25 4.30 -14.74 -7.78
C ASP A 25 3.77 -13.49 -7.05
N CYS A 26 2.51 -13.15 -7.25
CA CYS A 26 1.90 -11.96 -6.65
C CYS A 26 0.44 -12.17 -6.25
N MET A 27 0.07 -11.50 -5.15
CA MET A 27 -1.29 -11.46 -4.62
C MET A 27 -1.55 -10.06 -4.06
N GLU A 28 -2.77 -9.56 -4.20
CA GLU A 28 -3.18 -8.22 -3.71
C GLU A 28 -2.20 -7.11 -4.12
N ALA A 29 -1.70 -7.18 -5.36
CA ALA A 29 -0.66 -6.29 -5.87
C ALA A 29 -1.24 -5.12 -6.69
N ILE A 30 -0.58 -3.97 -6.61
CA ILE A 30 -0.79 -2.88 -7.55
C ILE A 30 -0.05 -3.24 -8.84
N VAL A 31 -0.76 -3.56 -9.91
CA VAL A 31 -0.16 -3.98 -11.20
C VAL A 31 -0.20 -2.89 -12.27
N ARG A 32 -0.97 -1.82 -12.04
CA ARG A 32 -1.08 -0.60 -12.85
C ARG A 32 -1.64 0.54 -12.01
N PRO A 33 -1.59 1.81 -12.45
CA PRO A 33 -2.31 2.88 -11.78
C PRO A 33 -3.82 2.63 -11.85
N LEU A 34 -4.52 3.15 -10.86
CA LEU A 34 -5.96 2.96 -10.71
C LEU A 34 -6.67 4.31 -10.71
N ALA A 35 -7.95 4.29 -11.06
CA ALA A 35 -8.84 5.41 -10.81
C ALA A 35 -9.63 5.22 -9.51
N TRP A 36 -10.13 6.32 -8.92
CA TRP A 36 -10.92 6.22 -7.68
C TRP A 36 -12.19 5.41 -7.85
N ASP A 37 -12.81 5.43 -9.03
CA ASP A 37 -14.02 4.65 -9.35
C ASP A 37 -13.75 3.14 -9.42
N GLU A 38 -12.52 2.73 -9.74
CA GLU A 38 -12.03 1.35 -9.67
C GLU A 38 -11.73 0.90 -8.23
N TRP A 39 -11.57 1.84 -7.28
CA TRP A 39 -11.30 1.52 -5.89
C TRP A 39 -12.58 1.03 -5.17
N PRO A 40 -12.48 0.04 -4.25
CA PRO A 40 -13.67 -0.52 -3.59
C PRO A 40 -14.49 0.54 -2.86
N GLU A 41 -15.76 0.68 -3.25
CA GLU A 41 -16.70 1.71 -2.79
C GLU A 41 -16.76 1.83 -1.27
N ARG A 42 -16.86 0.69 -0.57
CA ARG A 42 -16.94 0.62 0.90
C ARG A 42 -15.72 1.23 1.60
N SER A 43 -14.57 1.28 0.94
CA SER A 43 -13.30 1.77 1.51
C SER A 43 -12.85 3.11 0.92
N ARG A 44 -13.42 3.53 -0.21
CA ARG A 44 -13.01 4.74 -0.96
C ARG A 44 -12.95 5.98 -0.09
N ALA A 45 -14.03 6.29 0.63
CA ALA A 45 -14.10 7.48 1.49
C ALA A 45 -13.06 7.47 2.61
N LEU A 46 -12.76 6.29 3.18
CA LEU A 46 -11.74 6.15 4.22
C LEU A 46 -10.34 6.40 3.64
N PHE A 47 -10.03 5.85 2.47
CA PHE A 47 -8.75 6.08 1.79
C PHE A 47 -8.56 7.53 1.33
N GLN A 48 -9.62 8.18 0.83
CA GLN A 48 -9.61 9.61 0.55
C GLN A 48 -9.35 10.43 1.82
N SER A 49 -9.97 10.07 2.94
CA SER A 49 -9.73 10.72 4.24
C SER A 49 -8.30 10.52 4.75
N MET A 50 -7.70 9.35 4.56
CA MET A 50 -6.29 9.11 4.90
C MET A 50 -5.33 9.96 4.04
N ARG A 51 -5.74 10.35 2.84
CA ARG A 51 -4.97 11.22 1.94
C ARG A 51 -5.15 12.71 2.21
N SER A 52 -6.10 13.10 3.06
CA SER A 52 -6.27 14.47 3.53
C SER A 52 -5.49 14.73 4.83
N PRO A 53 -5.47 15.98 5.35
CA PRO A 53 -4.91 16.28 6.66
C PRO A 53 -5.55 15.47 7.80
N ALA A 54 -6.82 15.07 7.68
CA ALA A 54 -7.50 14.24 8.67
C ALA A 54 -6.83 12.86 8.84
N GLY A 55 -6.07 12.39 7.85
CA GLY A 55 -5.32 11.14 7.93
C GLY A 55 -4.35 11.07 9.11
N GLU A 56 -3.84 12.21 9.59
CA GLU A 56 -2.94 12.23 10.76
C GLU A 56 -3.67 11.81 12.03
N ASP A 57 -4.85 12.36 12.31
CA ASP A 57 -5.69 11.94 13.44
C ASP A 57 -6.17 10.49 13.27
N ILE A 58 -6.61 10.11 12.07
CA ILE A 58 -7.09 8.75 11.78
C ILE A 58 -6.01 7.70 12.08
N ILE A 59 -4.75 7.98 11.74
CA ILE A 59 -3.68 6.99 11.81
C ILE A 59 -2.74 7.18 13.00
N LEU A 60 -2.20 8.39 13.19
CA LEU A 60 -1.18 8.63 14.21
C LEU A 60 -1.80 8.63 15.61
N GLU A 61 -2.98 9.23 15.77
CA GLU A 61 -3.71 9.27 17.04
C GLU A 61 -4.50 7.98 17.27
N LYS A 62 -5.33 7.59 16.29
CA LYS A 62 -6.34 6.53 16.48
C LYS A 62 -5.93 5.13 16.01
N ASN A 63 -4.78 4.99 15.35
CA ASN A 63 -4.25 3.72 14.84
C ASN A 63 -5.25 2.91 13.99
N VAL A 64 -6.15 3.58 13.25
CA VAL A 64 -7.29 2.94 12.59
C VAL A 64 -6.87 1.86 11.59
N PHE A 65 -5.69 1.98 10.97
CA PHE A 65 -5.21 0.97 10.04
C PHE A 65 -5.03 -0.40 10.70
N VAL A 66 -4.37 -0.43 11.86
CA VAL A 66 -4.10 -1.68 12.59
C VAL A 66 -5.35 -2.14 13.34
N GLU A 67 -6.04 -1.22 14.01
CA GLU A 67 -7.15 -1.59 14.91
C GLU A 67 -8.47 -1.88 14.19
N ARG A 68 -8.66 -1.41 12.95
CA ARG A 68 -9.94 -1.55 12.23
C ARG A 68 -9.79 -2.07 10.82
N ILE A 69 -8.89 -1.52 10.01
CA ILE A 69 -8.76 -1.92 8.59
C ILE A 69 -8.24 -3.35 8.50
N LEU A 70 -7.12 -3.65 9.17
CA LEU A 70 -6.50 -4.98 9.16
C LEU A 70 -7.49 -6.10 9.57
N PRO A 71 -8.17 -6.06 10.73
CA PRO A 71 -9.08 -7.13 11.11
C PRO A 71 -10.32 -7.22 10.20
N ALA A 72 -10.81 -6.10 9.66
CA ALA A 72 -11.91 -6.11 8.69
C ALA A 72 -11.53 -6.74 7.34
N SER A 73 -10.25 -6.78 7.02
CA SER A 73 -9.71 -7.41 5.80
C SER A 73 -9.40 -8.91 5.97
N VAL A 74 -9.67 -9.52 7.13
CA VAL A 74 -9.43 -10.95 7.38
C VAL A 74 -10.75 -11.67 7.64
N MET A 75 -11.19 -12.51 6.70
CA MET A 75 -12.49 -13.21 6.77
C MET A 75 -12.69 -14.04 8.05
N ARG A 76 -11.65 -14.72 8.53
CA ARG A 76 -11.71 -15.55 9.76
C ARG A 76 -11.71 -14.74 11.05
N GLY A 77 -11.50 -13.42 10.97
CA GLY A 77 -11.18 -12.57 12.12
C GLY A 77 -9.77 -12.82 12.68
N LEU A 78 -9.29 -11.87 13.48
CA LEU A 78 -8.02 -11.97 14.19
C LEU A 78 -8.31 -12.05 15.70
N GLY A 79 -7.74 -13.05 16.36
CA GLY A 79 -7.79 -13.17 17.82
C GLY A 79 -6.84 -12.19 18.49
N GLU A 80 -6.94 -12.04 19.81
CA GLU A 80 -6.15 -11.07 20.56
C GLU A 80 -4.63 -11.30 20.43
N ALA A 81 -4.18 -12.56 20.50
CA ALA A 81 -2.77 -12.90 20.32
C ALA A 81 -2.23 -12.53 18.93
N ASP A 82 -3.04 -12.70 17.87
CA ASP A 82 -2.67 -12.27 16.51
C ASP A 82 -2.59 -10.73 16.46
N MET A 83 -3.56 -10.04 17.07
CA MET A 83 -3.61 -8.58 17.10
C MET A 83 -2.44 -7.96 17.87
N GLU A 84 -2.03 -8.55 19.00
CA GLU A 84 -0.84 -8.10 19.75
C GLU A 84 0.42 -8.11 18.88
N VAL A 85 0.61 -9.11 18.04
CA VAL A 85 1.74 -9.17 17.10
C VAL A 85 1.70 -8.02 16.09
N TYR A 86 0.51 -7.71 15.55
CA TYR A 86 0.35 -6.61 14.59
C TYR A 86 0.44 -5.23 15.23
N ARG A 87 0.07 -5.07 16.50
CA ARG A 87 0.20 -3.81 17.26
C ARG A 87 1.63 -3.52 17.68
N ARG A 88 2.44 -4.56 17.94
CA ARG A 88 3.80 -4.45 18.47
C ARG A 88 4.70 -3.39 17.80
N PRO A 89 4.68 -3.17 16.47
CA PRO A 89 5.50 -2.13 15.83
C PRO A 89 4.97 -0.70 16.01
N TYR A 90 3.74 -0.54 16.47
CA TYR A 90 3.00 0.73 16.50
C TYR A 90 2.47 1.13 17.91
N PRO A 91 3.24 0.93 18.99
CA PRO A 91 2.72 1.05 20.36
C PRO A 91 2.38 2.50 20.71
N GLU A 92 3.25 3.44 20.32
CA GLU A 92 3.13 4.84 20.69
C GLU A 92 2.28 5.62 19.71
N VAL A 93 1.46 6.53 20.24
CA VAL A 93 0.79 7.58 19.47
C VAL A 93 1.82 8.43 18.73
N GLY A 94 1.54 8.81 17.48
CA GLY A 94 2.42 9.65 16.67
C GLY A 94 3.24 8.89 15.63
N GLU A 95 4.51 9.26 15.49
CA GLU A 95 5.35 8.89 14.33
C GLU A 95 5.63 7.39 14.17
N SER A 96 5.50 6.58 15.22
CA SER A 96 5.65 5.12 15.09
C SER A 96 4.67 4.56 14.05
N ARG A 97 3.47 5.15 13.95
CA ARG A 97 2.37 4.76 13.05
C ARG A 97 2.47 5.38 11.65
N ARG A 98 3.38 6.34 11.43
CA ARG A 98 3.55 7.06 10.15
C ARG A 98 3.63 6.13 8.93
N PRO A 99 4.33 4.98 8.95
CA PRO A 99 4.37 4.08 7.80
C PRO A 99 2.98 3.61 7.33
N THR A 100 2.03 3.44 8.25
CA THR A 100 0.65 3.00 7.95
C THR A 100 -0.22 4.13 7.38
N LEU A 101 0.20 5.40 7.53
CA LEU A 101 -0.41 6.57 6.88
C LEU A 101 0.22 6.87 5.53
N THR A 102 1.55 6.80 5.45
CA THR A 102 2.29 7.08 4.21
C THR A 102 1.91 6.08 3.13
N ARG A 103 1.72 4.79 3.46
CA ARG A 103 1.35 3.74 2.49
C ARG A 103 0.08 4.10 1.68
N PRO A 104 -1.10 4.35 2.29
CA PRO A 104 -2.29 4.80 1.55
C PRO A 104 -2.09 6.06 0.70
N ARG A 105 -1.22 6.97 1.15
CA ARG A 105 -0.88 8.21 0.42
C ARG A 105 0.00 8.01 -0.80
N GLN A 106 0.60 6.83 -0.96
CA GLN A 106 1.48 6.52 -2.07
C GLN A 106 0.78 5.72 -3.17
N ILE A 107 -0.42 5.17 -2.92
CA ILE A 107 -1.17 4.39 -3.91
C ILE A 107 -1.42 5.26 -5.16
N PRO A 108 -1.08 4.81 -6.38
CA PRO A 108 -1.27 5.58 -7.60
C PRO A 108 -2.75 5.62 -7.98
N LEU A 109 -3.44 6.70 -7.59
CA LEU A 109 -4.87 6.91 -7.81
C LEU A 109 -5.11 8.23 -8.53
N ASP A 110 -5.85 8.20 -9.64
CA ASP A 110 -6.18 9.37 -10.46
C ASP A 110 -4.96 10.24 -10.81
N GLY A 111 -3.83 9.59 -11.14
CA GLY A 111 -2.60 10.30 -11.51
C GLY A 111 -1.73 10.78 -10.35
N GLU A 112 -2.11 10.50 -9.09
CA GLU A 112 -1.37 10.96 -7.90
C GLU A 112 -0.97 9.83 -6.93
N PRO A 113 0.23 9.86 -6.32
CA PRO A 113 1.30 10.84 -6.59
C PRO A 113 2.05 10.51 -7.89
N ALA A 114 2.43 11.54 -8.64
CA ALA A 114 3.01 11.38 -9.99
C ALA A 114 4.25 10.48 -10.05
N ASP A 115 5.09 10.46 -9.02
CA ASP A 115 6.27 9.60 -8.95
C ASP A 115 5.91 8.13 -8.78
N ALA A 116 4.93 7.82 -7.93
CA ALA A 116 4.41 6.46 -7.80
C ALA A 116 3.69 6.02 -9.08
N VAL A 117 2.92 6.90 -9.72
CA VAL A 117 2.27 6.62 -11.00
C VAL A 117 3.29 6.26 -12.06
N ALA A 118 4.34 7.07 -12.24
CA ALA A 118 5.41 6.79 -13.20
C ALA A 118 6.10 5.44 -12.93
N ILE A 119 6.45 5.16 -11.67
CA ILE A 119 7.05 3.87 -11.28
C ILE A 119 6.12 2.70 -11.62
N VAL A 120 4.82 2.87 -11.36
CA VAL A 120 3.82 1.84 -11.58
C VAL A 120 3.57 1.61 -13.07
N ASP A 121 3.47 2.67 -13.85
CA ASP A 121 3.35 2.58 -15.32
C ASP A 121 4.57 1.91 -15.94
N ASP A 122 5.78 2.23 -15.48
CA ASP A 122 7.03 1.65 -15.99
C ASP A 122 7.05 0.13 -15.86
N TYR A 123 6.80 -0.40 -14.65
CA TYR A 123 6.80 -1.85 -14.48
C TYR A 123 5.54 -2.50 -15.05
N ALA A 124 4.40 -1.81 -15.11
CA ALA A 124 3.19 -2.34 -15.74
C ALA A 124 3.40 -2.59 -17.23
N GLY A 125 4.03 -1.63 -17.91
CA GLY A 125 4.41 -1.76 -19.32
C GLY A 125 5.33 -2.95 -19.54
N TRP A 126 6.36 -3.11 -18.71
CA TRP A 126 7.25 -4.27 -18.78
C TRP A 126 6.53 -5.60 -18.47
N LEU A 127 5.75 -5.68 -17.38
CA LEU A 127 5.01 -6.89 -17.01
C LEU A 127 4.07 -7.36 -18.13
N SER A 128 3.49 -6.43 -18.90
CA SER A 128 2.57 -6.76 -20.00
C SER A 128 3.22 -7.47 -21.19
N VAL A 129 4.55 -7.40 -21.31
CA VAL A 129 5.34 -7.97 -22.43
C VAL A 129 6.48 -8.88 -21.96
N SER A 130 6.62 -9.10 -20.66
CA SER A 130 7.74 -9.86 -20.09
C SER A 130 7.53 -11.36 -20.26
N ASP A 131 8.59 -12.07 -20.63
CA ASP A 131 8.62 -13.54 -20.65
C ASP A 131 8.93 -14.16 -19.28
N VAL A 132 9.07 -13.32 -18.24
CA VAL A 132 9.26 -13.78 -16.85
C VAL A 132 7.97 -14.46 -16.38
N PRO A 133 8.03 -15.74 -15.95
CA PRO A 133 6.87 -16.48 -15.46
C PRO A 133 6.19 -15.87 -14.24
#